data_AF-A0A432W0R3-F1
#
_entry.id   AF-A0A432W0R3-F1
#
_cell.length_a   1.000
_cell.length_b   1.000
_cell.length_c   1.000
_cell.angle_alpha   90.00
_cell.angle_beta   90.00
_cell.angle_gamma   90.00
#
_symmetry.space_group_name_H-M   'P 1'
#
loop_
_entity.id
_entity.type
_entity.pdbx_description
1 polymer ?
#
loop_
_entity_poly.entity_id
_entity_poly.type
_entity_poly.pdbx_seq_one_letter_code
_entity_poly.pdbx_strand_id
1 'polypeptide(L)'
;MRTLDQKLNCIKNVIINAQKHVKAGDPPRIYSQYVRYALNEFTDINFYISDNAKGMKRKDVIHEHVIPDSPVMSKLLALDPLSKESILDIIKRYYVICVITKEEDRLLNAAGLRSKMPEGWSDISDSVFARYQKVGLSISRLS
;
A
#
# COMPACT_ATOMS: atom_id res chain seq x y z
N MET A 1 13.37 12.61 -13.55
CA MET A 1 12.83 11.76 -12.46
C MET A 1 12.80 12.59 -11.19
N ARG A 2 11.72 12.60 -10.41
CA ARG A 2 11.63 13.39 -9.17
C ARG A 2 12.56 12.82 -8.10
N THR A 3 13.23 13.69 -7.34
CA THR A 3 13.99 13.27 -6.16
C THR A 3 13.06 12.76 -5.06
N LEU A 4 13.58 11.97 -4.10
CA LEU A 4 12.79 11.54 -2.95
C LEU A 4 12.21 12.74 -2.19
N ASP A 5 12.99 13.80 -2.02
CA ASP A 5 12.51 15.03 -1.37
C ASP A 5 11.35 15.68 -2.14
N GLN A 6 11.44 15.77 -3.46
CA GLN A 6 10.36 16.27 -4.31
C GLN A 6 9.09 15.40 -4.21
N LYS A 7 9.24 14.07 -4.18
CA LYS A 7 8.12 13.13 -3.97
C LYS A 7 7.49 13.36 -2.60
N LEU A 8 8.30 13.46 -1.52
CA LEU A 8 7.83 13.69 -0.15
C LEU A 8 7.14 15.04 0.02
N ASN A 9 7.65 16.12 -0.58
CA ASN A 9 6.98 17.43 -0.60
C ASN A 9 5.61 17.34 -1.28
N CYS A 10 5.53 16.64 -2.43
CA CYS A 10 4.29 16.48 -3.18
C CYS A 10 3.22 15.73 -2.38
N ILE A 11 3.57 14.56 -1.82
CA ILE A 11 2.60 13.79 -1.03
C ILE A 11 2.22 14.50 0.27
N LYS A 12 3.15 15.23 0.91
CA LYS A 12 2.82 16.05 2.10
C LYS A 12 1.73 17.06 1.79
N ASN A 13 1.86 17.83 0.71
CA ASN A 13 0.83 18.80 0.29
C ASN A 13 -0.52 18.12 -0.04
N VAL A 14 -0.46 16.95 -0.67
CA VAL A 14 -1.63 16.13 -0.97
C VAL A 14 -2.33 15.66 0.30
N ILE A 15 -1.60 15.18 1.31
CA ILE A 15 -2.17 14.77 2.60
C ILE A 15 -2.75 15.97 3.36
N ILE A 16 -2.08 17.13 3.36
CA ILE A 16 -2.63 18.37 3.96
C ILE A 16 -3.99 18.71 3.33
N ASN A 17 -4.09 18.65 2.00
CA ASN A 17 -5.35 18.93 1.32
C ASN A 17 -6.43 17.89 1.66
N ALA A 18 -6.06 16.61 1.64
CA ALA A 18 -6.99 15.54 2.01
C ALA A 18 -7.47 15.65 3.47
N GLN A 19 -6.61 16.05 4.41
CA GLN A 19 -7.00 16.34 5.79
C GLN A 19 -8.00 17.50 5.88
N LYS A 20 -7.92 18.52 5.00
CA LYS A 20 -8.92 19.59 4.92
C LYS A 20 -10.28 19.06 4.46
N HIS A 21 -10.30 18.22 3.44
CA HIS A 21 -11.52 17.55 2.96
C HIS A 21 -12.16 16.68 4.06
N VAL A 22 -11.35 15.89 4.79
CA VAL A 22 -11.83 15.11 5.94
C VAL A 22 -12.46 16.01 7.00
N LYS A 23 -11.81 17.13 7.35
CA LYS A 23 -12.34 18.11 8.31
C LYS A 23 -13.63 18.79 7.83
N ALA A 24 -13.79 18.96 6.52
CA ALA A 24 -14.99 19.53 5.91
C ALA A 24 -16.15 18.51 5.79
N GLY A 25 -15.91 17.23 6.10
CA GLY A 25 -16.91 16.17 5.94
C GLY A 25 -17.09 15.70 4.50
N ASP A 26 -16.14 15.99 3.62
CA ASP A 26 -16.20 15.54 2.23
C ASP A 26 -16.02 14.02 2.12
N PRO A 27 -16.72 13.37 1.17
CA PRO A 27 -16.60 11.92 1.01
C PRO A 27 -15.24 11.53 0.41
N PRO A 28 -14.69 10.33 0.74
CA PRO A 28 -13.38 9.86 0.26
C PRO A 28 -13.17 9.91 -1.25
N ARG A 29 -14.23 9.82 -2.05
CA ARG A 29 -14.16 9.95 -3.52
C ARG A 29 -13.58 11.29 -3.99
N ILE A 30 -13.66 12.35 -3.16
CA ILE A 30 -13.11 13.68 -3.49
C ILE A 30 -11.59 13.70 -3.36
N TYR A 31 -11.03 13.00 -2.37
CA TYR A 31 -9.60 13.11 -2.05
C TYR A 31 -8.76 11.86 -2.28
N SER A 32 -9.35 10.67 -2.20
CA SER A 32 -8.63 9.40 -2.24
C SER A 32 -7.86 9.17 -3.54
N GLN A 33 -8.34 9.69 -4.67
CA GLN A 33 -7.74 9.43 -5.98
C GLN A 33 -6.39 10.13 -6.13
N TYR A 34 -6.30 11.41 -5.80
CA TYR A 34 -5.03 12.13 -5.92
C TYR A 34 -4.03 11.73 -4.81
N VAL A 35 -4.51 11.25 -3.66
CA VAL A 35 -3.64 10.59 -2.65
C VAL A 35 -3.00 9.33 -3.22
N ARG A 36 -3.78 8.46 -3.87
CA ARG A 36 -3.26 7.26 -4.55
C ARG A 36 -2.26 7.60 -5.65
N TYR A 37 -2.52 8.64 -6.44
CA TYR A 37 -1.57 9.08 -7.46
C TYR A 37 -0.25 9.57 -6.88
N ALA A 38 -0.28 10.27 -5.74
CA ALA A 38 0.96 10.65 -5.04
C ALA A 38 1.69 9.42 -4.47
N LEU A 39 0.97 8.43 -3.95
CA LEU A 39 1.55 7.17 -3.45
C LEU A 39 2.21 6.33 -4.53
N ASN A 40 1.68 6.35 -5.76
CA ASN A 40 2.27 5.60 -6.89
C ASN A 40 3.73 5.95 -7.18
N GLU A 41 4.17 7.15 -6.80
CA GLU A 41 5.56 7.59 -6.91
C GLU A 41 6.54 6.84 -5.98
N PHE A 42 6.03 6.03 -5.05
CA PHE A 42 6.80 5.29 -4.04
C PHE A 42 6.72 3.77 -4.20
N THR A 43 6.16 3.29 -5.31
CA THR A 43 5.99 1.85 -5.59
C THR A 43 7.32 1.08 -5.68
N ASP A 44 8.41 1.80 -5.92
CA ASP A 44 9.78 1.29 -6.01
C ASP A 44 10.46 1.06 -4.65
N ILE A 45 9.93 1.59 -3.54
CA ILE A 45 10.59 1.52 -2.23
C ILE A 45 10.51 0.10 -1.62
N ASN A 46 9.34 -0.53 -1.73
CA ASN A 46 9.03 -1.80 -1.06
C ASN A 46 8.46 -2.79 -2.07
N PHE A 47 9.31 -3.24 -2.97
CA PHE A 47 8.92 -4.14 -4.05
C PHE A 47 9.30 -5.60 -3.75
N TYR A 48 8.31 -6.48 -3.86
CA TYR A 48 8.42 -7.91 -3.59
C TYR A 48 7.88 -8.72 -4.77
N ILE A 49 8.20 -10.01 -4.81
CA ILE A 49 7.63 -10.97 -5.76
C ILE A 49 7.30 -12.27 -5.03
N SER A 50 6.18 -12.92 -5.39
CA SER A 50 5.93 -14.28 -4.95
C SER A 50 6.89 -15.24 -5.64
N ASP A 51 7.20 -16.36 -5.00
CA ASP A 51 8.09 -17.35 -5.60
C ASP A 51 7.52 -17.91 -6.91
N ASN A 52 6.19 -18.06 -6.99
CA ASN A 52 5.49 -18.53 -8.19
C ASN A 52 5.49 -17.51 -9.33
N ALA A 53 5.61 -16.21 -9.03
CA ALA A 53 5.61 -15.16 -10.05
C ALA A 53 7.00 -14.92 -10.68
N LYS A 54 8.07 -15.51 -10.13
CA LYS A 54 9.43 -15.34 -10.63
C LYS A 54 9.55 -15.83 -12.08
N GLY A 55 10.12 -14.99 -12.95
CA GLY A 55 10.33 -15.31 -14.37
C GLY A 55 9.06 -15.23 -15.24
N MET A 56 7.90 -14.92 -14.68
CA MET A 56 6.67 -14.75 -15.45
C MET A 56 6.66 -13.44 -16.24
N LYS A 57 5.93 -13.43 -17.36
CA LYS A 57 5.75 -12.22 -18.17
C LYS A 57 4.79 -11.26 -17.47
N ARG A 58 4.99 -9.95 -17.66
CA ARG A 58 4.16 -8.88 -17.07
C ARG A 58 2.65 -9.08 -17.28
N LYS A 59 2.22 -9.63 -18.42
CA LYS A 59 0.81 -9.88 -18.74
C LYS A 59 0.17 -11.03 -17.93
N ASP A 60 0.99 -11.84 -17.26
CA ASP A 60 0.60 -13.06 -16.56
C ASP A 60 0.66 -12.90 -15.03
N VAL A 61 1.04 -11.71 -14.54
CA VAL A 61 1.16 -11.37 -13.12
C VAL A 61 0.28 -10.17 -12.76
N ILE A 62 0.06 -10.00 -11.46
CA ILE A 62 -0.69 -8.91 -10.83
C ILE A 62 0.27 -8.12 -9.95
N HIS A 63 0.20 -6.78 -10.01
CA HIS A 63 0.84 -5.91 -9.02
C HIS A 63 -0.18 -5.63 -7.93
N GLU A 64 0.11 -6.09 -6.72
CA GLU A 64 -0.83 -6.11 -5.60
C GLU A 64 -0.28 -5.29 -4.44
N HIS A 65 -1.16 -4.61 -3.72
CA HIS A 65 -0.82 -3.87 -2.51
C HIS A 65 -0.93 -4.79 -1.31
N VAL A 66 0.20 -5.23 -0.73
CA VAL A 66 0.25 -6.22 0.37
C VAL A 66 -0.64 -5.83 1.55
N ILE A 67 -0.70 -4.54 1.87
CA ILE A 67 -1.75 -3.96 2.71
C ILE A 67 -2.67 -3.15 1.77
N PRO A 68 -3.99 -3.35 1.81
CA PRO A 68 -4.91 -2.59 0.98
C PRO A 68 -4.74 -1.08 1.13
N ASP A 69 -5.06 -0.32 0.08
CA ASP A 69 -4.90 1.14 0.07
C ASP A 69 -5.62 1.87 1.22
N SER A 70 -6.79 1.36 1.63
CA SER A 70 -7.62 2.03 2.64
C SER A 70 -6.91 2.14 4.00
N PRO A 71 -6.39 1.06 4.62
CA PRO A 71 -5.56 1.15 5.81
C PRO A 71 -4.36 2.11 5.68
N VAL A 72 -3.64 2.08 4.55
CA VAL A 72 -2.48 2.97 4.32
C VAL A 72 -2.92 4.43 4.29
N MET A 73 -4.01 4.72 3.60
CA MET A 73 -4.59 6.07 3.50
C MET A 73 -5.06 6.58 4.86
N SER A 74 -5.76 5.75 5.64
CA SER A 74 -6.18 6.10 7.00
C SER A 74 -4.98 6.46 7.88
N LYS A 75 -3.88 5.72 7.80
CA LYS A 75 -2.65 6.02 8.55
C LYS A 75 -2.04 7.36 8.15
N LEU A 76 -1.94 7.63 6.85
CA LEU A 76 -1.40 8.90 6.35
C LEU A 76 -2.24 10.10 6.78
N LEU A 77 -3.57 9.97 6.71
CA LEU A 77 -4.50 11.05 7.08
C LEU A 77 -4.51 11.32 8.59
N ALA A 78 -4.22 10.30 9.40
CA ALA A 78 -4.14 10.40 10.85
C ALA A 78 -2.80 10.95 11.38
N LEU A 79 -1.82 11.22 10.51
CA LEU A 79 -0.54 11.79 10.93
C LEU A 79 -0.69 13.21 11.50
N ASP A 80 -0.27 13.38 12.75
CA ASP A 80 -0.13 14.66 13.43
C ASP A 80 1.02 14.57 14.47
N PRO A 81 2.13 15.30 14.31
CA PRO A 81 2.42 16.23 13.23
C PRO A 81 2.72 15.54 11.89
N LEU A 82 2.30 16.19 10.80
CA LEU A 82 2.59 15.74 9.44
C LEU A 82 3.98 16.22 8.98
N SER A 83 4.96 15.32 9.00
CA SER A 83 6.34 15.57 8.58
C SER A 83 6.75 14.67 7.41
N LYS A 84 7.88 14.96 6.76
CA LYS A 84 8.38 14.11 5.67
C LYS A 84 8.81 12.75 6.20
N GLU A 85 9.39 12.75 7.40
CA GLU A 85 9.87 11.58 8.13
C GLU A 85 8.69 10.69 8.50
N SER A 86 7.63 11.24 9.11
CA SER A 86 6.45 10.45 9.48
C SER A 86 5.73 9.86 8.27
N ILE A 87 5.65 10.60 7.15
CA ILE A 87 5.13 10.08 5.88
C ILE A 87 6.02 8.94 5.36
N LEU A 88 7.34 9.14 5.32
CA LEU A 88 8.27 8.15 4.81
C LEU A 88 8.23 6.86 5.64
N ASP A 89 8.07 6.96 6.95
CA ASP A 89 7.94 5.80 7.83
C ASP A 89 6.68 4.99 7.54
N ILE A 90 5.54 5.66 7.31
CA ILE A 90 4.30 4.99 6.89
C ILE A 90 4.48 4.31 5.54
N ILE A 91 5.09 4.99 4.56
CA ILE A 91 5.33 4.42 3.22
C ILE A 91 6.25 3.21 3.32
N LYS A 92 7.37 3.32 4.03
CA LYS A 92 8.35 2.24 4.22
C LYS A 92 7.74 1.02 4.91
N ARG A 93 6.83 1.23 5.87
CA ARG A 93 6.24 0.11 6.61
C ARG A 93 5.03 -0.51 5.94
N TYR A 94 4.14 0.30 5.36
CA TYR A 94 2.79 -0.16 4.99
C TYR A 94 2.51 -0.10 3.49
N TYR A 95 3.21 0.74 2.73
CA TYR A 95 3.02 0.81 1.28
C TYR A 95 3.98 -0.16 0.58
N VAL A 96 3.54 -1.42 0.53
CA VAL A 96 4.32 -2.54 -0.01
C VAL A 96 3.63 -3.08 -1.25
N ILE A 97 4.40 -3.19 -2.34
CA ILE A 97 3.94 -3.75 -3.62
C ILE A 97 4.51 -5.15 -3.77
N CYS A 98 3.68 -6.13 -4.10
CA CYS A 98 4.12 -7.46 -4.44
C CYS A 98 3.59 -7.87 -5.81
N VAL A 99 4.47 -8.47 -6.61
CA VAL A 99 4.09 -9.14 -7.85
C VAL A 99 3.66 -10.57 -7.52
N ILE A 100 2.39 -10.88 -7.78
CA ILE A 100 1.80 -12.21 -7.55
C ILE A 100 1.24 -12.77 -8.86
N THR A 101 0.97 -14.07 -8.89
CA THR A 101 0.30 -14.70 -10.03
C THR A 101 -1.21 -14.39 -10.04
N LYS A 102 -1.86 -14.58 -11.20
CA LYS A 102 -3.32 -14.49 -11.30
C LYS A 102 -4.05 -15.52 -10.42
N GLU A 103 -3.43 -16.67 -10.15
CA GLU A 103 -4.01 -17.69 -9.29
C GLU A 103 -3.91 -17.31 -7.82
N GLU A 104 -2.78 -16.74 -7.40
CA GLU A 104 -2.61 -16.20 -6.05
C GLU A 104 -3.59 -15.05 -5.75
N ASP A 105 -3.85 -14.17 -6.73
CA ASP A 105 -4.89 -13.14 -6.62
C ASP A 105 -6.30 -13.76 -6.43
N ARG A 106 -6.59 -14.86 -7.12
CA ARG A 106 -7.85 -15.61 -6.93
C ARG A 106 -7.95 -16.24 -5.54
N LEU A 107 -6.86 -16.78 -5.00
CA LEU A 107 -6.82 -17.33 -3.64
C LEU A 107 -7.14 -16.25 -2.60
N LEU A 108 -6.55 -15.05 -2.74
CA LEU A 108 -6.85 -13.91 -1.89
C LEU A 108 -8.33 -13.49 -1.99
N ASN A 109 -8.87 -13.47 -3.21
CA ASN A 109 -10.27 -13.15 -3.43
C ASN A 109 -11.22 -14.19 -2.83
N ALA A 110 -10.94 -15.48 -3.04
CA ALA A 110 -11.72 -16.59 -2.48
C ALA A 110 -11.70 -16.58 -0.93
N ALA A 111 -10.60 -16.14 -0.32
CA ALA A 111 -10.50 -15.97 1.13
C ALA A 111 -11.19 -14.69 1.66
N GLY A 112 -11.76 -13.85 0.80
CA GLY A 112 -12.36 -12.57 1.18
C GLY A 112 -11.33 -11.48 1.55
N LEU A 113 -10.06 -11.69 1.21
CA LEU A 113 -8.93 -10.82 1.59
C LEU A 113 -8.50 -9.86 0.48
N ARG A 114 -9.24 -9.78 -0.63
CA ARG A 114 -8.93 -8.90 -1.77
C ARG A 114 -8.76 -7.44 -1.37
N SER A 115 -9.57 -6.95 -0.42
CA SER A 115 -9.60 -5.53 -0.04
C SER A 115 -9.55 -5.28 1.47
N LYS A 116 -9.29 -6.32 2.27
CA LYS A 116 -9.29 -6.26 3.73
C LYS A 116 -8.13 -7.05 4.30
N MET A 117 -7.57 -6.58 5.41
CA MET A 117 -6.67 -7.38 6.23
C MET A 117 -7.46 -8.51 6.92
N PRO A 118 -6.79 -9.60 7.36
CA PRO A 118 -7.45 -10.66 8.12
C PRO A 118 -8.12 -10.11 9.38
N GLU A 119 -9.18 -10.79 9.83
CA GLU A 119 -9.85 -10.45 11.08
C GLU A 119 -8.88 -10.49 12.27
N GLY A 120 -8.95 -9.50 13.15
CA GLY A 120 -8.05 -9.37 14.29
C GLY A 120 -6.64 -8.84 13.98
N TRP A 121 -6.33 -8.54 12.71
CA TRP A 121 -5.01 -8.04 12.32
C TRP A 121 -4.65 -6.72 13.00
N SER A 122 -3.48 -6.69 13.63
CA SER A 122 -2.87 -5.53 14.30
C SER A 122 -1.62 -5.09 13.55
N ASP A 123 -1.54 -3.80 13.20
CA ASP A 123 -0.37 -3.23 12.55
C ASP A 123 0.86 -3.13 13.47
N ILE A 124 0.68 -3.39 14.77
CA ILE A 124 1.73 -3.34 15.80
C ILE A 124 2.44 -4.69 15.91
N SER A 125 1.69 -5.77 16.02
CA SER A 125 2.22 -7.11 16.30
C SER A 125 2.29 -8.02 15.08
N ASP A 126 1.44 -7.79 14.08
CA ASP A 126 1.25 -8.76 13.01
C ASP A 126 2.06 -8.39 11.77
N SER A 127 2.35 -9.40 10.98
CA SER A 127 3.06 -9.23 9.71
C SER A 127 2.23 -8.40 8.74
N VAL A 128 2.91 -7.50 8.01
CA VAL A 128 2.29 -6.82 6.86
C VAL A 128 1.83 -7.82 5.80
N PHE A 129 2.47 -8.98 5.73
CA PHE A 129 2.14 -10.08 4.82
C PHE A 129 1.08 -11.05 5.37
N ALA A 130 0.33 -10.67 6.40
CA ALA A 130 -0.66 -11.56 7.04
C ALA A 130 -1.68 -12.15 6.06
N ARG A 131 -2.10 -11.39 5.02
CA ARG A 131 -3.01 -11.90 3.98
C ARG A 131 -2.38 -13.07 3.21
N TYR A 132 -1.11 -12.95 2.87
CA TYR A 132 -0.37 -13.95 2.11
C TYR A 132 -0.10 -15.20 2.96
N GLN A 133 0.25 -15.01 4.23
CA GLN A 133 0.39 -16.11 5.19
C GLN A 133 -0.91 -16.90 5.33
N LYS A 134 -2.07 -16.22 5.34
CA LYS A 134 -3.39 -16.86 5.45
C LYS A 134 -3.73 -17.77 4.27
N VAL A 135 -3.23 -17.46 3.07
CA VAL A 135 -3.47 -18.23 1.84
C VAL A 135 -2.25 -19.03 1.36
N GLY A 136 -1.18 -19.12 2.18
CA GLY A 136 -0.01 -19.95 1.89
C GLY A 136 0.92 -19.42 0.79
N LEU A 137 0.98 -18.10 0.58
CA LEU A 137 1.89 -17.47 -0.39
C LEU A 137 3.30 -17.34 0.19
N SER A 138 4.30 -17.78 -0.59
CA SER A 138 5.72 -17.57 -0.31
C SER A 138 6.25 -16.38 -1.10
N ILE A 139 6.93 -15.47 -0.41
CA ILE A 139 7.42 -14.21 -0.98
C ILE A 139 8.92 -14.06 -0.83
N SER A 140 9.52 -13.42 -1.81
CA SER A 140 10.91 -13.00 -1.80
C SER A 140 11.00 -11.49 -2.04
N ARG A 141 11.90 -10.82 -1.33
CA ARG A 141 12.23 -9.43 -1.65
C ARG A 141 13.01 -9.39 -2.96
N LEU A 142 12.61 -8.54 -3.90
CA LEU A 142 13.48 -8.22 -5.02
C LEU A 142 14.60 -7.32 -4.48
N SER A 143 15.82 -7.86 -4.44
CA SER A 143 17.04 -7.09 -4.16
C SER A 143 17.42 -6.24 -5.35
#